data_AF-A0A966J6S1-F1
#
_entry.id   AF-A0A966J6S1-F1
#
_cell.length_a   1.000
_cell.length_b   1.000
_cell.length_c   1.000
_cell.angle_alpha   90.00
_cell.angle_beta   90.00
_cell.angle_gamma   90.00
#
_symmetry.space_group_name_H-M   'P 1'
#
loop_
_entity.id
_entity.type
_entity.pdbx_description
1 polymer ?
#
loop_
_entity_poly.entity_id
_entity_poly.type
_entity_poly.pdbx_seq_one_letter_code
_entity_poly.pdbx_strand_id
1 'polypeptide(L)'
;MARLMCSSMPATTTTTMMTESRTPSAGQVRELLADALRRPAQEGARLMALHWLHQLAASRSAWRALVDAAVVRASPEQGDAVSPDAGAEVLHKARVALRRLRATNRENERVLDGAVDRRMARALRALSQATNAIRDTDVQRSWLATEEERLPPGARDEAQRMRAWLDARTPRSLESVETAFRKHFDTIDERLLARLGSYHLLRRVGIDNAPMPFARHLSTRIGRAADRLRREIERVTDADAQEAMHAVRIRLKRQRALVAPFAKTRPAVGAWFDLATRGQDLLGALRDADLLATRAGKHGYRALERALRDIALAHYAVFRTDWCDRIDDVLRTLEAAAVALRAEGAPLSVNGLPMEIERKYLLRACPPAARAVPPIRIEQGWLPGQVLKERLRRRTAADGSVSYWRTMKLGPAEARVEVEETCPPELFTSLWELTRAARVRKDRYVVPHGAHTWEIDVFLDRELVLAEVELGDVNEAITLPPWLAPYLERDVTGEPAYFNAVLAGAEP
;
A
#
# COMPACT_ATOMS: atom_id res chain seq x y z
N MET A 1 46.77 -30.64 26.51
CA MET A 1 45.85 -31.17 25.48
C MET A 1 44.52 -31.52 26.15
N ALA A 2 43.49 -30.67 25.99
CA ALA A 2 42.06 -31.04 26.00
C ALA A 2 41.24 -29.74 25.89
N ARG A 3 40.42 -29.67 24.83
CA ARG A 3 39.54 -28.56 24.48
C ARG A 3 38.32 -28.54 25.41
N LEU A 4 37.91 -27.36 25.85
CA LEU A 4 36.53 -27.10 26.29
C LEU A 4 35.83 -26.31 25.18
N MET A 5 34.94 -26.99 24.45
CA MET A 5 33.99 -26.36 23.55
C MET A 5 32.97 -25.59 24.38
N CYS A 6 32.94 -24.25 24.23
CA CYS A 6 31.82 -23.44 24.69
C CYS A 6 30.88 -23.22 23.49
N SER A 7 29.74 -23.89 23.53
CA SER A 7 28.61 -23.66 22.61
C SER A 7 27.98 -22.31 22.94
N SER A 8 28.19 -21.31 22.09
CA SER A 8 27.49 -20.03 22.19
C SER A 8 26.07 -20.19 21.63
N MET A 9 25.09 -20.45 22.49
CA MET A 9 23.68 -20.27 22.12
C MET A 9 23.37 -18.77 22.01
N PRO A 10 22.65 -18.30 20.98
CA PRO A 10 22.20 -16.91 20.91
C PRO A 10 21.10 -16.68 21.96
N ALA A 11 21.33 -15.74 22.87
CA ALA A 11 20.30 -15.27 23.80
C ALA A 11 19.11 -14.71 23.00
N THR A 12 17.94 -15.32 23.16
CA THR A 12 16.69 -14.91 22.53
C THR A 12 15.86 -14.16 23.56
N THR A 13 15.72 -12.84 23.41
CA THR A 13 14.82 -12.06 24.28
C THR A 13 13.39 -12.14 23.74
N THR A 14 12.46 -12.68 24.54
CA THR A 14 11.03 -12.62 24.21
C THR A 14 10.48 -11.25 24.60
N THR A 15 10.15 -10.41 23.62
CA THR A 15 9.36 -9.19 23.84
C THR A 15 7.88 -9.51 23.66
N THR A 16 7.16 -9.70 24.77
CA THR A 16 5.70 -9.73 24.77
C THR A 16 5.16 -8.30 24.64
N MET A 17 4.07 -8.07 23.88
CA MET A 17 3.52 -6.72 23.66
C MET A 17 3.16 -5.96 24.96
N MET A 18 3.00 -6.65 26.08
CA MET A 18 3.10 -6.14 27.46
C MET A 18 3.43 -7.33 28.37
N THR A 19 4.00 -7.07 29.55
CA THR A 19 4.43 -8.06 30.56
C THR A 19 3.30 -8.90 31.18
N GLU A 20 2.06 -8.73 30.76
CA GLU A 20 0.91 -9.49 31.27
C GLU A 20 0.13 -10.13 30.13
N SER A 21 -0.25 -11.40 30.35
CA SER A 21 -0.93 -12.34 29.47
C SER A 21 -2.38 -11.96 29.11
N ARG A 22 -2.64 -10.69 28.78
CA ARG A 22 -3.96 -10.21 28.33
C ARG A 22 -3.90 -9.76 26.88
N THR A 23 -4.74 -10.37 26.07
CA THR A 23 -5.07 -9.91 24.71
C THR A 23 -5.46 -8.43 24.72
N PRO A 24 -4.93 -7.59 23.82
CA PRO A 24 -5.26 -6.18 23.78
C PRO A 24 -6.72 -5.94 23.34
N SER A 25 -7.43 -5.12 24.13
CA SER A 25 -8.78 -4.67 23.82
C SER A 25 -8.83 -3.84 22.53
N ALA A 26 -10.02 -3.70 21.94
CA ALA A 26 -10.20 -2.87 20.74
C ALA A 26 -9.79 -1.40 20.96
N GLY A 27 -9.93 -0.87 22.18
CA GLY A 27 -9.48 0.47 22.55
C GLY A 27 -7.96 0.60 22.51
N GLN A 28 -7.25 -0.30 23.21
CA GLN A 28 -5.79 -0.35 23.23
C GLN A 28 -5.20 -0.54 21.83
N VAL A 29 -5.80 -1.41 21.00
CA VAL A 29 -5.35 -1.58 19.62
C VAL A 29 -5.47 -0.29 18.81
N ARG A 30 -6.56 0.48 18.98
CA ARG A 30 -6.72 1.77 18.27
C ARG A 30 -5.69 2.81 18.69
N GLU A 31 -5.40 2.88 19.99
CA GLU A 31 -4.39 3.78 20.54
C GLU A 31 -3.00 3.43 19.99
N LEU A 32 -2.58 2.17 20.11
CA LEU A 32 -1.29 1.70 19.61
C LEU A 32 -1.16 1.81 18.08
N LEU A 33 -2.29 1.71 17.36
CA LEU A 33 -2.32 1.84 15.90
C LEU A 33 -1.96 3.25 15.41
N ALA A 34 -2.17 4.29 16.22
CA ALA A 34 -1.79 5.66 15.86
C ALA A 34 -0.28 5.80 15.60
N ASP A 35 0.52 5.11 16.42
CA ASP A 35 1.98 5.09 16.35
C ASP A 35 2.55 3.82 15.68
N ALA A 36 1.68 2.96 15.13
CA ALA A 36 2.09 1.67 14.58
C ALA A 36 3.16 1.78 13.49
N LEU A 37 3.21 2.89 12.75
CA LEU A 37 4.19 3.11 11.69
C LEU A 37 5.63 3.18 12.19
N ARG A 38 5.85 3.72 13.39
CA ARG A 38 7.19 3.80 14.01
C ARG A 38 7.59 2.53 14.76
N ARG A 39 6.64 1.64 15.02
CA ARG A 39 6.86 0.36 15.69
C ARG A 39 7.52 -0.64 14.73
N PRO A 40 8.15 -1.72 15.25
CA PRO A 40 8.64 -2.83 14.43
C PRO A 40 7.57 -3.33 13.44
N ALA A 41 7.96 -3.70 12.23
CA ALA A 41 7.03 -4.16 11.19
C ALA A 41 6.18 -5.36 11.63
N GLN A 42 6.73 -6.26 12.46
CA GLN A 42 6.03 -7.38 13.07
C GLN A 42 4.86 -6.91 13.96
N GLU A 43 5.10 -5.85 14.74
CA GLU A 43 4.11 -5.30 15.67
C GLU A 43 3.06 -4.48 14.92
N GLY A 44 3.47 -3.57 14.05
CA GLY A 44 2.54 -2.74 13.28
C GLY A 44 1.59 -3.55 12.40
N ALA A 45 2.09 -4.63 11.77
CA ALA A 45 1.25 -5.55 11.00
C ALA A 45 0.21 -6.27 11.87
N ARG A 46 0.59 -6.66 13.10
CA ARG A 46 -0.31 -7.32 14.06
C ARG A 46 -1.36 -6.35 14.58
N LEU A 47 -0.98 -5.13 14.96
CA LEU A 47 -1.92 -4.08 15.38
C LEU A 47 -2.96 -3.80 14.29
N MET A 48 -2.53 -3.71 13.03
CA MET A 48 -3.43 -3.52 11.90
C MET A 48 -4.35 -4.75 11.67
N ALA A 49 -3.85 -5.97 11.82
CA ALA A 49 -4.66 -7.18 11.71
C ALA A 49 -5.68 -7.28 12.86
N LEU A 50 -5.26 -7.03 14.10
CA LEU A 50 -6.12 -6.97 15.28
C LEU A 50 -7.21 -5.92 15.14
N HIS A 51 -6.89 -4.76 14.57
CA HIS A 51 -7.87 -3.71 14.32
C HIS A 51 -9.03 -4.21 13.44
N TRP A 52 -8.72 -4.90 12.34
CA TRP A 52 -9.74 -5.47 11.47
C TRP A 52 -10.45 -6.68 12.09
N LEU A 53 -9.75 -7.50 12.88
CA LEU A 53 -10.34 -8.61 13.61
C LEU A 53 -11.37 -8.12 14.63
N HIS A 54 -11.06 -7.08 15.39
CA HIS A 54 -11.98 -6.46 16.34
C HIS A 54 -13.22 -5.86 15.66
N GLN A 55 -13.07 -5.24 14.48
CA GLN A 55 -14.24 -4.78 13.71
C GLN A 55 -15.11 -5.94 13.18
N LEU A 56 -14.48 -7.05 12.77
CA LEU A 56 -15.20 -8.25 12.34
C LEU A 56 -15.95 -8.89 13.51
N ALA A 57 -15.32 -9.01 14.67
CA ALA A 57 -15.94 -9.51 15.90
C ALA A 57 -17.10 -8.61 16.36
N ALA A 58 -16.94 -7.28 16.33
CA ALA A 58 -18.03 -6.35 16.64
C ALA A 58 -19.22 -6.51 15.69
N SER A 59 -18.94 -6.67 14.38
CA SER A 59 -20.01 -6.91 13.39
C SER A 59 -20.68 -8.27 13.59
N ARG A 60 -19.92 -9.30 14.01
CA ARG A 60 -20.45 -10.61 14.39
C ARG A 60 -21.40 -10.52 15.60
N SER A 61 -21.02 -9.77 16.63
CA SER A 61 -21.87 -9.56 17.81
C SER A 61 -23.15 -8.78 17.47
N ALA A 62 -23.03 -7.72 16.65
CA ALA A 62 -24.20 -6.98 16.16
C ALA A 62 -25.13 -7.88 15.32
N TRP A 63 -24.57 -8.78 14.51
CA TRP A 63 -25.36 -9.75 13.75
C TRP A 63 -26.13 -10.71 14.65
N ARG A 64 -25.49 -11.26 15.70
CA ARG A 64 -26.19 -12.13 16.68
C ARG A 64 -27.37 -11.42 17.33
N ALA A 65 -27.17 -10.17 17.76
CA ALA A 65 -28.25 -9.37 18.35
C ALA A 65 -29.45 -9.18 17.40
N LEU A 66 -29.21 -9.02 16.10
CA LEU A 66 -30.28 -8.94 15.10
C LEU A 66 -31.02 -10.28 14.95
N VAL A 67 -30.30 -11.41 14.95
CA VAL A 67 -30.88 -12.75 14.88
C VAL A 67 -31.72 -13.02 16.13
N ASP A 68 -31.20 -12.73 17.32
CA ASP A 68 -31.90 -12.93 18.59
C ASP A 68 -33.18 -12.07 18.65
N ALA A 69 -33.09 -10.80 18.23
CA ALA A 69 -34.27 -9.92 18.14
C ALA A 69 -35.31 -10.44 17.15
N ALA A 70 -34.89 -11.01 16.01
CA ALA A 70 -35.80 -11.58 15.03
C ALA A 70 -36.51 -12.85 15.56
N VAL A 71 -35.80 -13.69 16.32
CA VAL A 71 -36.38 -14.88 16.99
C VAL A 71 -37.41 -14.48 18.04
N VAL A 72 -37.12 -13.47 18.86
CA VAL A 72 -38.07 -12.96 19.89
C VAL A 72 -39.34 -12.38 19.24
N ARG A 73 -39.20 -11.64 18.13
CA ARG A 73 -40.30 -11.01 17.38
C ARG A 73 -41.12 -11.96 16.51
N ALA A 74 -40.64 -13.18 16.28
CA ALA A 74 -41.42 -14.25 15.64
C ALA A 74 -42.45 -14.87 16.61
N SER A 75 -42.48 -14.46 17.89
CA SER A 75 -43.55 -14.79 18.83
C SER A 75 -44.85 -14.04 18.46
N PRO A 76 -46.03 -14.66 18.59
CA PRO A 76 -47.30 -14.16 18.01
C PRO A 76 -47.79 -12.78 18.47
N GLU A 77 -47.21 -12.19 19.52
CA GLU A 77 -47.80 -11.05 20.22
C GLU A 77 -47.19 -9.68 19.89
N GLN A 78 -46.06 -9.59 19.17
CA GLN A 78 -45.39 -8.30 18.91
C GLN A 78 -44.89 -8.21 17.47
N GLY A 79 -45.76 -7.67 16.61
CA GLY A 79 -45.45 -7.34 15.22
C GLY A 79 -44.58 -6.09 15.11
N ASP A 80 -43.33 -6.29 14.67
CA ASP A 80 -42.66 -5.45 13.68
C ASP A 80 -41.40 -6.19 13.20
N ALA A 81 -41.32 -6.45 11.90
CA ALA A 81 -40.19 -7.13 11.28
C ALA A 81 -38.88 -6.33 11.46
N VAL A 82 -37.76 -7.01 11.71
CA VAL A 82 -36.44 -6.36 11.67
C VAL A 82 -36.27 -5.73 10.29
N SER A 83 -35.98 -4.41 10.25
CA SER A 83 -35.78 -3.72 8.97
C SER A 83 -34.70 -4.44 8.14
N PRO A 84 -35.02 -4.84 6.89
CA PRO A 84 -34.06 -5.50 6.01
C PRO A 84 -32.74 -4.74 5.84
N ASP A 85 -32.77 -3.41 5.98
CA ASP A 85 -31.63 -2.54 5.78
C ASP A 85 -30.62 -2.60 6.95
N ALA A 86 -31.07 -2.88 8.18
CA ALA A 86 -30.18 -3.00 9.34
C ALA A 86 -29.26 -4.22 9.24
N GLY A 87 -29.80 -5.37 8.80
CA GLY A 87 -29.01 -6.56 8.50
C GLY A 87 -28.00 -6.30 7.38
N ALA A 88 -28.44 -5.69 6.29
CA ALA A 88 -27.57 -5.38 5.16
C ALA A 88 -26.37 -4.50 5.57
N GLU A 89 -26.58 -3.50 6.43
CA GLU A 89 -25.51 -2.64 6.93
C GLU A 89 -24.50 -3.40 7.80
N VAL A 90 -24.97 -4.21 8.75
CA VAL A 90 -24.08 -5.01 9.62
C VAL A 90 -23.26 -6.01 8.80
N LEU A 91 -23.89 -6.70 7.84
CA LEU A 91 -23.19 -7.60 6.93
C LEU A 91 -22.17 -6.85 6.06
N HIS A 92 -22.51 -5.66 5.59
CA HIS A 92 -21.58 -4.81 4.85
C HIS A 92 -20.32 -4.50 5.68
N LYS A 93 -20.49 -4.02 6.92
CA LYS A 93 -19.39 -3.72 7.85
C LYS A 93 -18.53 -4.95 8.11
N ALA A 94 -19.15 -6.11 8.39
CA ALA A 94 -18.43 -7.37 8.58
C ALA A 94 -17.56 -7.74 7.38
N ARG A 95 -18.10 -7.60 6.16
CA ARG A 95 -17.38 -7.93 4.93
C ARG A 95 -16.24 -6.97 4.63
N VAL A 96 -16.41 -5.68 4.93
CA VAL A 96 -15.32 -4.71 4.80
C VAL A 96 -14.19 -5.08 5.76
N ALA A 97 -14.49 -5.37 7.02
CA ALA A 97 -13.53 -5.82 8.02
C ALA A 97 -12.84 -7.14 7.60
N LEU A 98 -13.60 -8.15 7.17
CA LEU A 98 -13.08 -9.44 6.70
C LEU A 98 -12.17 -9.28 5.47
N ARG A 99 -12.56 -8.45 4.49
CA ARG A 99 -11.73 -8.18 3.30
C ARG A 99 -10.42 -7.52 3.70
N ARG A 100 -10.46 -6.52 4.59
CA ARG A 100 -9.28 -5.80 5.07
C ARG A 100 -8.38 -6.71 5.90
N LEU A 101 -8.92 -7.50 6.82
CA LEU A 101 -8.18 -8.51 7.58
C LEU A 101 -7.46 -9.50 6.65
N ARG A 102 -8.16 -10.07 5.66
CA ARG A 102 -7.55 -11.00 4.70
C ARG A 102 -6.46 -10.34 3.85
N ALA A 103 -6.67 -9.10 3.42
CA ALA A 103 -5.67 -8.34 2.68
C ALA A 103 -4.44 -8.05 3.55
N THR A 104 -4.63 -7.53 4.77
CA THR A 104 -3.56 -7.31 5.74
C THR A 104 -2.77 -8.59 6.01
N ASN A 105 -3.44 -9.70 6.29
CA ASN A 105 -2.77 -10.97 6.57
C ASN A 105 -1.92 -11.46 5.39
N ARG A 106 -2.45 -11.35 4.17
CA ARG A 106 -1.76 -11.77 2.96
C ARG A 106 -0.56 -10.88 2.64
N GLU A 107 -0.73 -9.57 2.71
CA GLU A 107 0.30 -8.61 2.32
C GLU A 107 1.44 -8.55 3.36
N ASN A 108 1.16 -8.96 4.61
CA ASN A 108 2.10 -8.96 5.72
C ASN A 108 2.51 -10.37 6.19
N GLU A 109 2.25 -11.41 5.40
CA GLU A 109 2.48 -12.83 5.78
C GLU A 109 3.87 -13.08 6.36
N ARG A 110 4.92 -12.49 5.76
CA ARG A 110 6.31 -12.63 6.22
C ARG A 110 6.54 -12.05 7.62
N VAL A 111 6.06 -10.84 7.88
CA VAL A 111 6.27 -10.15 9.18
C VAL A 111 5.29 -10.62 10.26
N LEU A 112 4.19 -11.24 9.84
CA LEU A 112 3.27 -11.93 10.75
C LEU A 112 3.81 -13.28 11.23
N ASP A 113 4.89 -13.80 10.64
CA ASP A 113 5.66 -14.95 11.12
C ASP A 113 4.77 -16.14 11.55
N GLY A 114 3.88 -16.56 10.64
CA GLY A 114 2.98 -17.69 10.88
C GLY A 114 1.86 -17.45 11.89
N ALA A 115 1.64 -16.21 12.38
CA ALA A 115 0.53 -15.88 13.28
C ALA A 115 -0.85 -16.27 12.70
N VAL A 116 -0.99 -16.26 11.37
CA VAL A 116 -2.18 -16.73 10.66
C VAL A 116 -1.82 -17.99 9.88
N ASP A 117 -2.24 -19.14 10.40
CA ASP A 117 -1.95 -20.42 9.75
C ASP A 117 -2.88 -20.69 8.56
N ARG A 118 -2.56 -21.74 7.78
CA ARG A 118 -3.34 -22.14 6.60
C ARG A 118 -4.78 -22.52 6.93
N ARG A 119 -5.09 -22.98 8.14
CA ARG A 119 -6.45 -23.34 8.56
C ARG A 119 -7.27 -22.06 8.79
N MET A 120 -6.72 -21.09 9.51
CA MET A 120 -7.34 -19.78 9.74
C MET A 120 -7.56 -19.04 8.42
N ALA A 121 -6.55 -18.99 7.55
CA ALA A 121 -6.64 -18.33 6.24
C ALA A 121 -7.75 -18.94 5.36
N ARG A 122 -7.89 -20.28 5.38
CA ARG A 122 -8.98 -20.99 4.68
C ARG A 122 -10.35 -20.68 5.26
N ALA A 123 -10.48 -20.65 6.57
CA ALA A 123 -11.73 -20.34 7.24
C ALA A 123 -12.19 -18.89 6.98
N LEU A 124 -11.29 -17.89 7.04
CA LEU A 124 -11.60 -16.52 6.62
C LEU A 124 -12.01 -16.42 5.14
N ARG A 125 -11.39 -17.22 4.26
CA ARG A 125 -11.78 -17.31 2.84
C ARG A 125 -13.17 -17.91 2.68
N ALA A 126 -13.48 -19.00 3.38
CA ALA A 126 -14.77 -19.66 3.34
C ALA A 126 -15.89 -18.73 3.83
N LEU A 127 -15.66 -18.02 4.94
CA LEU A 127 -16.59 -16.98 5.42
C LEU A 127 -16.83 -15.90 4.36
N SER A 128 -15.76 -15.44 3.69
CA SER A 128 -15.88 -14.45 2.63
C SER A 128 -16.67 -14.98 1.42
N GLN A 129 -16.56 -16.26 1.08
CA GLN A 129 -17.32 -16.88 -0.01
C GLN A 129 -18.79 -17.07 0.35
N ALA A 130 -19.07 -17.57 1.55
CA ALA A 130 -20.43 -17.77 2.05
C ALA A 130 -21.21 -16.46 2.13
N THR A 131 -20.57 -15.39 2.61
CA THR A 131 -21.20 -14.06 2.68
C THR A 131 -21.33 -13.40 1.30
N ASN A 132 -20.44 -13.70 0.33
CA ASN A 132 -20.48 -13.14 -1.04
C ASN A 132 -21.82 -13.40 -1.74
N ALA A 133 -22.28 -14.65 -1.76
CA ALA A 133 -23.50 -15.06 -2.45
C ALA A 133 -24.76 -14.29 -2.01
N ILE A 134 -24.78 -13.83 -0.77
CA ILE A 134 -25.93 -13.15 -0.15
C ILE A 134 -25.98 -11.68 -0.58
N ARG A 135 -24.83 -10.99 -0.62
CA ARG A 135 -24.74 -9.58 -1.04
C ARG A 135 -25.04 -9.37 -2.51
N ASP A 136 -24.73 -10.33 -3.37
CA ASP A 136 -24.87 -10.09 -4.82
C ASP A 136 -26.31 -9.67 -5.14
N THR A 137 -27.31 -10.29 -4.49
CA THR A 137 -28.72 -9.87 -4.58
C THR A 137 -28.97 -8.49 -3.95
N ASP A 138 -28.48 -8.23 -2.73
CA ASP A 138 -28.74 -6.97 -2.00
C ASP A 138 -28.12 -5.75 -2.68
N VAL A 139 -26.88 -5.88 -3.17
CA VAL A 139 -26.19 -4.80 -3.89
C VAL A 139 -26.85 -4.55 -5.23
N GLN A 140 -27.27 -5.61 -5.94
CA GLN A 140 -27.99 -5.46 -7.19
C GLN A 140 -29.33 -4.76 -7.00
N ARG A 141 -30.06 -5.10 -5.93
CA ARG A 141 -31.31 -4.42 -5.53
C ARG A 141 -31.05 -2.94 -5.23
N SER A 142 -30.11 -2.65 -4.33
CA SER A 142 -29.83 -1.28 -3.88
C SER A 142 -29.29 -0.41 -5.02
N TRP A 143 -28.36 -0.93 -5.82
CA TRP A 143 -27.78 -0.21 -6.94
C TRP A 143 -28.83 0.09 -8.01
N LEU A 144 -29.68 -0.89 -8.35
CA LEU A 144 -30.73 -0.70 -9.34
C LEU A 144 -31.77 0.33 -8.86
N ALA A 145 -32.07 0.36 -7.55
CA ALA A 145 -32.93 1.40 -6.97
C ALA A 145 -32.32 2.81 -7.07
N THR A 146 -31.00 2.95 -6.93
CA THR A 146 -30.32 4.25 -7.09
C THR A 146 -30.27 4.72 -8.54
N GLU A 147 -30.11 3.81 -9.50
CA GLU A 147 -30.04 4.16 -10.92
C GLU A 147 -31.42 4.27 -11.60
N GLU A 148 -32.49 3.75 -10.98
CA GLU A 148 -33.83 3.67 -11.58
C GLU A 148 -34.33 5.01 -12.12
N GLU A 149 -34.18 6.09 -11.37
CA GLU A 149 -34.65 7.42 -11.77
C GLU A 149 -33.95 7.96 -13.03
N ARG A 150 -32.73 7.49 -13.28
CA ARG A 150 -31.91 7.89 -14.44
C ARG A 150 -32.18 7.03 -15.68
N LEU A 151 -32.89 5.92 -15.54
CA LEU A 151 -33.20 5.04 -16.65
C LEU A 151 -34.26 5.65 -17.58
N PRO A 152 -34.24 5.32 -18.90
CA PRO A 152 -35.34 5.63 -19.80
C PRO A 152 -36.67 4.98 -19.34
N PRO A 153 -37.85 5.54 -19.67
CA PRO A 153 -39.14 5.03 -19.17
C PRO A 153 -39.35 3.52 -19.35
N GLY A 154 -39.10 2.98 -20.55
CA GLY A 154 -39.25 1.54 -20.80
C GLY A 154 -38.26 0.66 -20.03
N ALA A 155 -37.08 1.18 -19.68
CA ALA A 155 -36.10 0.48 -18.84
C ALA A 155 -36.46 0.57 -17.35
N ARG A 156 -37.15 1.63 -16.90
CA ARG A 156 -37.65 1.76 -15.52
C ARG A 156 -38.66 0.67 -15.19
N ASP A 157 -39.66 0.47 -16.04
CA ASP A 157 -40.68 -0.56 -15.82
C ASP A 157 -40.06 -1.96 -15.73
N GLU A 158 -39.08 -2.25 -16.59
CA GLU A 158 -38.30 -3.49 -16.54
C GLU A 158 -37.42 -3.59 -15.28
N ALA A 159 -36.82 -2.49 -14.83
CA ALA A 159 -36.03 -2.44 -13.61
C ALA A 159 -36.88 -2.74 -12.37
N GLN A 160 -38.08 -2.18 -12.28
CA GLN A 160 -39.03 -2.44 -11.19
C GLN A 160 -39.41 -3.91 -11.11
N ARG A 161 -39.70 -4.53 -12.26
CA ARG A 161 -39.97 -5.99 -12.33
C ARG A 161 -38.76 -6.82 -11.90
N MET A 162 -37.56 -6.44 -12.32
CA MET A 162 -36.32 -7.10 -11.88
C MET A 162 -36.10 -6.96 -10.36
N ARG A 163 -36.36 -5.80 -9.79
CA ARG A 163 -36.26 -5.56 -8.34
C ARG A 163 -37.23 -6.44 -7.56
N ALA A 164 -38.50 -6.48 -7.96
CA ALA A 164 -39.50 -7.35 -7.33
C ALA A 164 -39.08 -8.83 -7.36
N TRP A 165 -38.46 -9.28 -8.46
CA TRP A 165 -37.90 -10.64 -8.56
C TRP A 165 -36.70 -10.89 -7.63
N LEU A 166 -35.84 -9.88 -7.41
CA LEU A 166 -34.74 -9.95 -6.45
C LEU A 166 -35.27 -10.01 -5.01
N ASP A 167 -36.30 -9.22 -4.69
CA ASP A 167 -36.90 -9.12 -3.35
C ASP A 167 -37.55 -10.44 -2.89
N ALA A 168 -38.17 -11.18 -3.81
CA ALA A 168 -38.77 -12.48 -3.53
C ALA A 168 -37.77 -13.56 -3.06
N ARG A 169 -36.44 -13.32 -3.15
CA ARG A 169 -35.38 -14.26 -2.75
C ARG A 169 -34.70 -13.93 -1.42
N THR A 170 -35.00 -12.79 -0.80
CA THR A 170 -34.28 -12.22 0.37
C THR A 170 -34.42 -12.98 1.72
N PRO A 171 -35.55 -13.64 2.08
CA PRO A 171 -35.75 -14.18 3.44
C PRO A 171 -34.78 -15.29 3.90
N ARG A 172 -34.13 -16.03 2.98
CA ARG A 172 -33.21 -17.15 3.33
C ARG A 172 -31.79 -16.71 3.72
N SER A 173 -31.54 -15.40 3.80
CA SER A 173 -30.20 -14.82 4.00
C SER A 173 -29.71 -14.83 5.44
N LEU A 174 -30.60 -14.57 6.43
CA LEU A 174 -30.17 -14.33 7.81
C LEU A 174 -29.52 -15.57 8.47
N GLU A 175 -30.22 -16.70 8.44
CA GLU A 175 -29.75 -17.99 8.97
C GLU A 175 -28.50 -18.49 8.24
N SER A 176 -28.41 -18.23 6.93
CA SER A 176 -27.26 -18.60 6.10
C SER A 176 -25.98 -17.85 6.52
N VAL A 177 -26.09 -16.55 6.79
CA VAL A 177 -24.97 -15.75 7.32
C VAL A 177 -24.59 -16.22 8.73
N GLU A 178 -25.58 -16.45 9.59
CA GLU A 178 -25.36 -16.94 10.97
C GLU A 178 -24.58 -18.26 10.97
N THR A 179 -25.03 -19.21 10.14
CA THR A 179 -24.37 -20.50 9.97
C THR A 179 -22.94 -20.35 9.43
N ALA A 180 -22.71 -19.42 8.50
CA ALA A 180 -21.38 -19.16 7.96
C ALA A 180 -20.42 -18.62 9.04
N PHE A 181 -20.85 -17.68 9.87
CA PHE A 181 -20.03 -17.18 10.97
C PHE A 181 -19.73 -18.27 12.01
N ARG A 182 -20.75 -19.00 12.46
CA ARG A 182 -20.58 -20.10 13.42
C ARG A 182 -19.59 -21.16 12.91
N LYS A 183 -19.68 -21.52 11.64
CA LYS A 183 -18.83 -22.55 11.03
C LYS A 183 -17.39 -22.07 10.80
N HIS A 184 -17.19 -20.81 10.44
CA HIS A 184 -15.91 -20.34 9.88
C HIS A 184 -15.19 -19.27 10.69
N PHE A 185 -15.90 -18.44 11.45
CA PHE A 185 -15.28 -17.37 12.24
C PHE A 185 -15.15 -17.79 13.70
N ASP A 186 -16.26 -18.21 14.31
CA ASP A 186 -16.34 -18.57 15.73
C ASP A 186 -15.43 -19.78 16.08
N THR A 187 -14.93 -20.50 15.08
CA THR A 187 -13.98 -21.62 15.25
C THR A 187 -12.51 -21.20 15.29
N ILE A 188 -12.21 -19.93 14.98
CA ILE A 188 -10.83 -19.44 14.83
C ILE A 188 -10.57 -18.08 15.49
N ASP A 189 -11.60 -17.38 15.97
CA ASP A 189 -11.51 -16.01 16.46
C ASP A 189 -10.58 -15.87 17.68
N GLU A 190 -10.77 -16.67 18.72
CA GLU A 190 -9.93 -16.69 19.92
C GLU A 190 -8.48 -17.02 19.58
N ARG A 191 -8.28 -17.98 18.67
CA ARG A 191 -6.95 -18.41 18.26
C ARG A 191 -6.25 -17.36 17.39
N LEU A 192 -6.96 -16.69 16.50
CA LEU A 192 -6.45 -15.55 15.74
C LEU A 192 -6.04 -14.43 16.67
N LEU A 193 -6.91 -14.12 17.63
CA LEU A 193 -6.72 -13.06 18.61
C LEU A 193 -5.47 -13.31 19.48
N ALA A 194 -5.32 -14.52 20.01
CA ALA A 194 -4.15 -14.92 20.80
C ALA A 194 -2.83 -14.86 20.00
N ARG A 195 -2.83 -15.37 18.76
CA ARG A 195 -1.62 -15.41 17.91
C ARG A 195 -1.23 -14.05 17.34
N LEU A 196 -2.19 -13.16 17.12
CA LEU A 196 -1.91 -11.79 16.69
C LEU A 196 -1.54 -10.89 17.88
N GLY A 197 -2.02 -11.21 19.09
CA GLY A 197 -1.68 -10.48 20.32
C GLY A 197 -0.27 -10.72 20.86
N SER A 198 0.44 -11.71 20.33
CA SER A 198 1.79 -12.10 20.78
C SER A 198 2.77 -12.20 19.61
N TYR A 199 4.04 -11.86 19.87
CA TYR A 199 5.14 -12.03 18.92
C TYR A 199 6.48 -12.14 19.65
N HIS A 200 7.49 -12.67 18.96
CA HIS A 200 8.87 -12.67 19.44
C HIS A 200 9.69 -11.76 18.54
N LEU A 201 10.55 -10.94 19.14
CA LEU A 201 11.49 -10.10 18.41
C LEU A 201 12.91 -10.56 18.75
N LEU A 202 13.57 -11.17 17.77
CA LEU A 202 14.99 -11.52 17.92
C LEU A 202 15.83 -10.25 17.88
N ARG A 203 16.43 -9.89 19.02
CA ARG A 203 17.48 -8.88 19.09
C ARG A 203 18.82 -9.59 19.36
N ARG A 204 19.84 -9.30 18.55
CA ARG A 204 21.21 -9.77 18.82
C ARG A 204 21.89 -8.75 19.72
N VAL A 205 22.31 -9.20 20.91
CA VAL A 205 23.06 -8.36 21.86
C VAL A 205 24.41 -7.97 21.22
N GLY A 206 24.74 -6.68 21.24
CA GLY A 206 26.00 -6.14 20.69
C GLY A 206 25.98 -5.80 19.19
N ILE A 207 24.86 -6.00 18.49
CA ILE A 207 24.63 -5.48 17.15
C ILE A 207 23.42 -4.54 17.22
N ASP A 208 23.62 -3.25 16.93
CA ASP A 208 22.54 -2.26 16.83
C ASP A 208 21.70 -2.49 15.55
N ASN A 209 20.96 -3.59 15.51
CA ASN A 209 19.95 -3.83 14.49
C ASN A 209 18.60 -3.39 15.04
N ALA A 210 18.29 -2.10 14.85
CA ALA A 210 16.95 -1.60 15.06
C ALA A 210 15.99 -2.37 14.13
N PRO A 211 14.88 -2.93 14.65
CA PRO A 211 13.94 -3.65 13.81
C PRO A 211 13.33 -2.72 12.76
N MET A 212 13.19 -3.20 11.51
CA MET A 212 12.58 -2.44 10.42
C MET A 212 11.24 -1.81 10.86
N PRO A 213 11.08 -0.48 10.78
CA PRO A 213 9.82 0.18 11.12
C PRO A 213 8.69 -0.24 10.18
N PHE A 214 7.47 -0.28 10.69
CA PHE A 214 6.31 -0.71 9.92
C PHE A 214 6.00 0.24 8.75
N ALA A 215 6.24 1.55 8.90
CA ALA A 215 6.08 2.54 7.83
C ALA A 215 6.89 2.17 6.60
N ARG A 216 8.13 1.75 6.82
CA ARG A 216 9.05 1.38 5.76
C ARG A 216 8.69 0.05 5.11
N HIS A 217 8.24 -0.92 5.91
CA HIS A 217 7.68 -2.16 5.38
C HIS A 217 6.46 -1.85 4.48
N LEU A 218 5.52 -0.99 4.92
CA LEU A 218 4.38 -0.57 4.11
C LEU A 218 4.80 0.19 2.85
N SER A 219 5.75 1.12 2.95
CA SER A 219 6.32 1.83 1.79
C SER A 219 6.81 0.85 0.72
N THR A 220 7.57 -0.18 1.14
CA THR A 220 8.05 -1.22 0.24
C THR A 220 6.91 -2.02 -0.40
N ARG A 221 5.87 -2.38 0.38
CA ARG A 221 4.70 -3.11 -0.14
C ARG A 221 3.89 -2.28 -1.14
N ILE A 222 3.73 -0.99 -0.88
CA ILE A 222 2.99 -0.06 -1.74
C ILE A 222 3.79 0.22 -3.02
N GLY A 223 5.08 0.54 -2.90
CA GLY A 223 5.97 0.76 -4.05
C GLY A 223 6.03 -0.45 -5.00
N ARG A 224 6.21 -1.67 -4.48
CA ARG A 224 6.16 -2.92 -5.29
C ARG A 224 4.81 -3.21 -5.94
N ALA A 225 3.75 -2.50 -5.55
CA ALA A 225 2.46 -2.60 -6.19
C ALA A 225 2.32 -1.63 -7.38
N ALA A 226 3.12 -0.57 -7.45
CA ALA A 226 3.13 0.40 -8.55
C ALA A 226 3.37 -0.29 -9.90
N ASP A 227 4.50 -1.00 -10.05
CA ASP A 227 4.84 -1.68 -11.31
C ASP A 227 3.79 -2.69 -11.75
N ARG A 228 3.20 -3.39 -10.77
CA ARG A 228 2.14 -4.36 -11.03
C ARG A 228 0.82 -3.69 -11.41
N LEU A 229 0.52 -2.56 -10.80
CA LEU A 229 -0.66 -1.77 -11.14
C LEU A 229 -0.51 -1.17 -12.55
N ARG A 230 0.67 -0.63 -12.88
CA ARG A 230 1.00 -0.14 -14.23
C ARG A 230 0.67 -1.20 -15.29
N ARG A 231 1.29 -2.38 -15.16
CA ARG A 231 1.09 -3.51 -16.10
C ARG A 231 -0.35 -3.99 -16.20
N GLU A 232 -1.16 -3.83 -15.15
CA GLU A 232 -2.57 -4.23 -15.20
C GLU A 232 -3.45 -3.18 -15.85
N ILE A 233 -3.18 -1.89 -15.61
CA ILE A 233 -3.88 -0.78 -16.26
C ILE A 233 -3.57 -0.78 -17.76
N GLU A 234 -2.30 -1.00 -18.15
CA GLU A 234 -1.90 -1.08 -19.57
C GLU A 234 -2.58 -2.24 -20.33
N ARG A 235 -3.09 -3.26 -19.63
CA ARG A 235 -3.86 -4.36 -20.22
C ARG A 235 -5.34 -4.03 -20.41
N VAL A 236 -5.81 -2.88 -19.93
CA VAL A 236 -7.18 -2.40 -20.12
C VAL A 236 -7.23 -1.65 -21.45
N THR A 237 -7.35 -2.39 -22.56
CA THR A 237 -7.34 -1.83 -23.92
C THR A 237 -8.68 -1.28 -24.36
N ASP A 238 -9.77 -1.85 -23.84
CA ASP A 238 -11.15 -1.58 -24.25
C ASP A 238 -12.14 -1.95 -23.12
N ALA A 239 -13.43 -1.73 -23.35
CA ALA A 239 -14.49 -2.03 -22.39
C ALA A 239 -14.71 -3.55 -22.17
N ASP A 240 -14.20 -4.40 -23.06
CA ASP A 240 -14.32 -5.85 -23.00
C ASP A 240 -13.16 -6.51 -22.24
N ALA A 241 -12.13 -5.73 -21.86
CA ALA A 241 -10.98 -6.14 -21.04
C ALA A 241 -11.33 -6.44 -19.56
N GLN A 242 -12.37 -7.24 -19.33
CA GLN A 242 -12.97 -7.55 -18.03
C GLN A 242 -11.97 -8.19 -17.05
N GLU A 243 -11.09 -9.07 -17.54
CA GLU A 243 -10.08 -9.71 -16.69
C GLU A 243 -9.05 -8.71 -16.16
N ALA A 244 -8.57 -7.81 -17.03
CA ALA A 244 -7.62 -6.76 -16.66
C ALA A 244 -8.25 -5.78 -15.67
N MET A 245 -9.45 -5.28 -15.96
CA MET A 245 -10.21 -4.42 -15.05
C MET A 245 -10.49 -5.10 -13.70
N HIS A 246 -10.80 -6.39 -13.69
CA HIS A 246 -10.98 -7.14 -12.45
C HIS A 246 -9.69 -7.23 -11.63
N ALA A 247 -8.55 -7.45 -12.29
CA ALA A 247 -7.23 -7.50 -11.65
C ALA A 247 -6.88 -6.15 -11.01
N VAL A 248 -7.05 -5.04 -11.74
CA VAL A 248 -6.86 -3.68 -11.22
C VAL A 248 -7.75 -3.45 -9.99
N ARG A 249 -9.05 -3.77 -10.09
CA ARG A 249 -10.00 -3.60 -8.97
C ARG A 249 -9.58 -4.39 -7.73
N ILE A 250 -9.09 -5.62 -7.88
CA ILE A 250 -8.56 -6.42 -6.77
C ILE A 250 -7.34 -5.72 -6.14
N ARG A 251 -6.44 -5.18 -6.98
CA ARG A 251 -5.22 -4.52 -6.52
C ARG A 251 -5.52 -3.25 -5.73
N LEU A 252 -6.42 -2.40 -6.24
CA LEU A 252 -6.90 -1.21 -5.53
C LEU A 252 -7.54 -1.57 -4.19
N LYS A 253 -8.38 -2.62 -4.14
CA LYS A 253 -8.95 -3.12 -2.87
C LYS A 253 -7.89 -3.50 -1.83
N ARG A 254 -6.78 -4.11 -2.28
CA ARG A 254 -5.68 -4.51 -1.39
C ARG A 254 -4.86 -3.31 -0.93
N GLN A 255 -4.52 -2.40 -1.83
CA GLN A 255 -3.81 -1.18 -1.50
C GLN A 255 -4.57 -0.34 -0.48
N ARG A 256 -5.87 -0.12 -0.72
CA ARG A 256 -6.76 0.55 0.25
C ARG A 256 -6.77 -0.11 1.62
N ALA A 257 -6.74 -1.44 1.69
CA ALA A 257 -6.72 -2.14 2.96
C ALA A 257 -5.43 -1.90 3.76
N LEU A 258 -4.29 -1.76 3.09
CA LEU A 258 -2.99 -1.47 3.72
C LEU A 258 -2.91 -0.05 4.26
N VAL A 259 -3.49 0.93 3.56
CA VAL A 259 -3.35 2.34 3.91
C VAL A 259 -4.52 2.91 4.71
N ALA A 260 -5.68 2.23 4.72
CA ALA A 260 -6.89 2.71 5.38
C ALA A 260 -6.71 3.21 6.82
N PRO A 261 -5.92 2.55 7.71
CA PRO A 261 -5.74 3.03 9.08
C PRO A 261 -5.06 4.39 9.17
N PHE A 262 -4.25 4.75 8.17
CA PHE A 262 -3.34 5.89 8.20
C PHE A 262 -3.79 7.03 7.27
N ALA A 263 -4.78 6.77 6.41
CA ALA A 263 -5.25 7.70 5.39
C ALA A 263 -5.73 9.05 5.95
N LYS A 264 -6.36 9.07 7.12
CA LYS A 264 -6.87 10.31 7.73
C LYS A 264 -5.78 11.22 8.31
N THR A 265 -4.65 10.65 8.70
CA THR A 265 -3.61 11.35 9.47
C THR A 265 -2.36 11.65 8.65
N ARG A 266 -2.20 11.03 7.48
CA ARG A 266 -1.09 11.29 6.56
C ARG A 266 -1.62 11.75 5.19
N PRO A 267 -1.44 13.02 4.80
CA PRO A 267 -2.03 13.57 3.57
C PRO A 267 -1.73 12.79 2.30
N ALA A 268 -0.46 12.43 2.03
CA ALA A 268 -0.09 11.67 0.83
C ALA A 268 -0.71 10.26 0.80
N VAL A 269 -0.77 9.60 1.96
CA VAL A 269 -1.41 8.29 2.12
C VAL A 269 -2.93 8.40 1.94
N GLY A 270 -3.54 9.48 2.43
CA GLY A 270 -4.94 9.82 2.22
C GLY A 270 -5.27 10.05 0.74
N ALA A 271 -4.46 10.85 0.04
CA ALA A 271 -4.63 11.10 -1.39
C ALA A 271 -4.62 9.80 -2.21
N TRP A 272 -3.69 8.89 -1.92
CA TRP A 272 -3.67 7.57 -2.55
C TRP A 272 -4.88 6.71 -2.18
N PHE A 273 -5.29 6.71 -0.91
CA PHE A 273 -6.49 6.00 -0.47
C PHE A 273 -7.75 6.47 -1.19
N ASP A 274 -7.92 7.78 -1.36
CA ASP A 274 -9.07 8.39 -2.01
C ASP A 274 -9.06 8.12 -3.51
N LEU A 275 -7.91 8.28 -4.18
CA LEU A 275 -7.77 7.94 -5.59
C LEU A 275 -8.10 6.46 -5.81
N ALA A 276 -7.46 5.55 -5.08
CA ALA A 276 -7.73 4.12 -5.17
C ALA A 276 -9.20 3.77 -4.84
N THR A 277 -9.88 4.56 -4.00
CA THR A 277 -11.32 4.43 -3.75
C THR A 277 -12.12 4.74 -5.00
N ARG A 278 -11.89 5.90 -5.64
CA ARG A 278 -12.58 6.28 -6.88
C ARG A 278 -12.42 5.25 -7.99
N GLY A 279 -11.18 4.80 -8.26
CA GLY A 279 -10.94 3.78 -9.28
C GLY A 279 -11.62 2.45 -8.98
N GLN A 280 -11.62 2.03 -7.71
CA GLN A 280 -12.32 0.82 -7.29
C GLN A 280 -13.84 0.92 -7.47
N ASP A 281 -14.40 2.10 -7.24
CA ASP A 281 -15.84 2.34 -7.30
C ASP A 281 -16.32 2.47 -8.74
N LEU A 282 -15.53 3.07 -9.64
CA LEU A 282 -15.75 3.06 -11.09
C LEU A 282 -15.79 1.62 -11.66
N LEU A 283 -14.72 0.84 -11.41
CA LEU A 283 -14.67 -0.58 -11.77
C LEU A 283 -15.70 -1.43 -10.98
N GLY A 284 -16.23 -0.84 -9.91
CA GLY A 284 -17.36 -1.29 -9.13
C GLY A 284 -18.63 -1.30 -9.92
N ALA A 285 -19.10 -0.10 -10.19
CA ALA A 285 -20.33 0.18 -10.89
C ALA A 285 -20.33 -0.40 -12.30
N LEU A 286 -19.20 -0.36 -13.02
CA LEU A 286 -19.06 -1.03 -14.32
C LEU A 286 -19.43 -2.51 -14.24
N ARG A 287 -18.82 -3.24 -13.30
CA ARG A 287 -19.06 -4.68 -13.15
C ARG A 287 -20.49 -4.97 -12.69
N ASP A 288 -21.03 -4.14 -11.80
CA ASP A 288 -22.37 -4.34 -11.27
C ASP A 288 -23.43 -4.10 -12.37
N ALA A 289 -23.23 -3.07 -13.21
CA ALA A 289 -24.06 -2.80 -14.40
C ALA A 289 -23.99 -3.93 -15.44
N ASP A 290 -22.80 -4.44 -15.77
CA ASP A 290 -22.62 -5.53 -16.73
C ASP A 290 -23.27 -6.85 -16.27
N LEU A 291 -23.13 -7.18 -14.98
CA LEU A 291 -23.80 -8.35 -14.38
C LEU A 291 -25.33 -8.21 -14.42
N LEU A 292 -25.85 -7.02 -14.14
CA LEU A 292 -27.29 -6.74 -14.23
C LEU A 292 -27.79 -6.78 -15.68
N ALA A 293 -27.02 -6.25 -16.64
CA ALA A 293 -27.36 -6.28 -18.06
C ALA A 293 -27.48 -7.73 -18.56
N THR A 294 -26.50 -8.56 -18.21
CA THR A 294 -26.51 -10.00 -18.52
C THR A 294 -27.75 -10.69 -17.94
N ARG A 295 -28.15 -10.33 -16.72
CA ARG A 295 -29.36 -10.89 -16.11
C ARG A 295 -30.63 -10.36 -16.78
N ALA A 296 -30.72 -9.07 -17.06
CA ALA A 296 -31.85 -8.47 -17.78
C ALA A 296 -32.11 -9.15 -19.12
N GLY A 297 -31.05 -9.41 -19.90
CA GLY A 297 -31.14 -10.16 -21.15
C GLY A 297 -31.73 -11.56 -20.98
N LYS A 298 -31.33 -12.30 -19.93
CA LYS A 298 -31.88 -13.64 -19.61
C LYS A 298 -33.36 -13.62 -19.24
N HIS A 299 -33.86 -12.49 -18.73
CA HIS A 299 -35.28 -12.31 -18.38
C HIS A 299 -36.09 -11.64 -19.50
N GLY A 300 -35.48 -11.37 -20.66
CA GLY A 300 -36.16 -10.72 -21.79
C GLY A 300 -36.34 -9.21 -21.62
N TYR A 301 -35.71 -8.59 -20.61
CA TYR A 301 -35.77 -7.16 -20.35
C TYR A 301 -34.78 -6.40 -21.24
N ARG A 302 -35.16 -6.17 -22.51
CA ARG A 302 -34.27 -5.64 -23.55
C ARG A 302 -34.02 -4.14 -23.44
N ALA A 303 -34.96 -3.36 -22.90
CA ALA A 303 -34.75 -1.93 -22.67
C ALA A 303 -33.74 -1.72 -21.52
N LEU A 304 -33.92 -2.47 -20.44
CA LEU A 304 -33.04 -2.48 -19.28
C LEU A 304 -31.65 -3.03 -19.62
N GLU A 305 -31.55 -4.13 -20.38
CA GLU A 305 -30.26 -4.67 -20.83
C GLU A 305 -29.43 -3.61 -21.55
N ARG A 306 -30.03 -2.88 -22.51
CA ARG A 306 -29.33 -1.82 -23.26
C ARG A 306 -28.91 -0.67 -22.36
N ALA A 307 -29.82 -0.14 -21.54
CA ALA A 307 -29.52 0.96 -20.64
C ALA A 307 -28.38 0.63 -19.65
N LEU A 308 -28.33 -0.61 -19.14
CA LEU A 308 -27.27 -1.06 -18.24
C LEU A 308 -25.92 -1.22 -18.95
N ARG A 309 -25.90 -1.66 -20.21
CA ARG A 309 -24.67 -1.68 -21.02
C ARG A 309 -24.14 -0.27 -21.27
N ASP A 310 -25.02 0.68 -21.55
CA ASP A 310 -24.65 2.09 -21.72
C ASP A 310 -24.05 2.67 -20.43
N ILE A 311 -24.66 2.36 -19.28
CA ILE A 311 -24.11 2.74 -17.97
C ILE A 311 -22.73 2.11 -17.73
N ALA A 312 -22.54 0.82 -18.06
CA ALA A 312 -21.25 0.16 -17.92
C ALA A 312 -20.18 0.84 -18.80
N LEU A 313 -20.54 1.18 -20.04
CA LEU A 313 -19.65 1.88 -20.98
C LEU A 313 -19.31 3.30 -20.50
N ALA A 314 -20.26 4.01 -19.90
CA ALA A 314 -20.00 5.32 -19.31
C ALA A 314 -18.99 5.25 -18.15
N HIS A 315 -19.12 4.28 -17.25
CA HIS A 315 -18.15 4.06 -16.17
C HIS A 315 -16.76 3.67 -16.71
N TYR A 316 -16.73 2.85 -17.77
CA TYR A 316 -15.48 2.52 -18.47
C TYR A 316 -14.83 3.78 -19.06
N ALA A 317 -15.59 4.63 -19.75
CA ALA A 317 -15.07 5.85 -20.34
C ALA A 317 -14.45 6.79 -19.29
N VAL A 318 -15.09 6.95 -18.13
CA VAL A 318 -14.52 7.72 -17.01
C VAL A 318 -13.24 7.06 -16.48
N PHE A 319 -13.25 5.73 -16.28
CA PHE A 319 -12.05 5.01 -15.85
C PHE A 319 -10.90 5.16 -16.85
N ARG A 320 -11.18 5.09 -18.16
CA ARG A 320 -10.18 5.27 -19.21
C ARG A 320 -9.53 6.66 -19.11
N THR A 321 -10.33 7.73 -19.07
CA THR A 321 -9.84 9.11 -18.97
C THR A 321 -9.09 9.38 -17.67
N ASP A 322 -9.62 8.95 -16.53
CA ASP A 322 -9.05 9.29 -15.21
C ASP A 322 -7.88 8.39 -14.81
N TRP A 323 -7.76 7.20 -15.41
CA TRP A 323 -6.74 6.20 -15.02
C TRP A 323 -5.84 5.75 -16.15
N CYS A 324 -6.40 5.32 -17.28
CA CYS A 324 -5.60 4.74 -18.37
C CYS A 324 -4.81 5.85 -19.07
N ASP A 325 -5.48 6.93 -19.46
CA ASP A 325 -4.88 8.07 -20.15
C ASP A 325 -3.96 8.89 -19.22
N ARG A 326 -4.13 8.75 -17.89
CA ARG A 326 -3.39 9.47 -16.85
C ARG A 326 -2.60 8.54 -15.92
N ILE A 327 -2.14 7.40 -16.46
CA ILE A 327 -1.48 6.35 -15.67
C ILE A 327 -0.27 6.88 -14.87
N ASP A 328 0.51 7.80 -15.42
CA ASP A 328 1.67 8.36 -14.72
C ASP A 328 1.27 9.26 -13.54
N ASP A 329 0.17 10.03 -13.63
CA ASP A 329 -0.37 10.81 -12.49
C ASP A 329 -0.86 9.89 -11.37
N VAL A 330 -1.52 8.79 -11.74
CA VAL A 330 -1.99 7.77 -10.79
C VAL A 330 -0.81 7.18 -10.04
N LEU A 331 0.25 6.80 -10.76
CA LEU A 331 1.43 6.19 -10.18
C LEU A 331 2.24 7.17 -9.34
N ARG A 332 2.35 8.45 -9.75
CA ARG A 332 2.93 9.52 -8.92
C ARG A 332 2.23 9.68 -7.57
N THR A 333 0.90 9.56 -7.54
CA THR A 333 0.12 9.65 -6.28
C THR A 333 0.45 8.47 -5.36
N LEU A 334 0.56 7.26 -5.91
CA LEU A 334 0.97 6.07 -5.17
C LEU A 334 2.41 6.20 -4.65
N GLU A 335 3.34 6.65 -5.51
CA GLU A 335 4.74 6.87 -5.18
C GLU A 335 4.88 7.91 -4.06
N ALA A 336 4.15 9.02 -4.11
CA ALA A 336 4.13 10.02 -3.05
C ALA A 336 3.70 9.42 -1.69
N ALA A 337 2.70 8.53 -1.67
CA ALA A 337 2.33 7.81 -0.46
C ALA A 337 3.44 6.87 0.04
N ALA A 338 4.13 6.18 -0.87
CA ALA A 338 5.26 5.33 -0.52
C ALA A 338 6.45 6.14 0.02
N VAL A 339 6.75 7.30 -0.57
CA VAL A 339 7.80 8.23 -0.10
C VAL A 339 7.46 8.78 1.27
N ALA A 340 6.23 9.23 1.50
CA ALA A 340 5.81 9.74 2.81
C ALA A 340 5.96 8.67 3.91
N LEU A 341 5.56 7.43 3.63
CA LEU A 341 5.75 6.31 4.56
C LEU A 341 7.22 5.94 4.78
N ARG A 342 8.07 6.13 3.76
CA ARG A 342 9.51 5.91 3.86
C ARG A 342 10.14 6.94 4.80
N ALA A 343 9.80 8.20 4.63
CA ALA A 343 10.28 9.29 5.47
C ALA A 343 9.90 9.08 6.95
N GLU A 344 8.69 8.60 7.21
CA GLU A 344 8.23 8.29 8.57
C GLU A 344 8.91 7.05 9.19
N GLY A 345 9.42 6.13 8.35
CA GLY A 345 10.12 4.92 8.77
C GLY A 345 11.64 4.99 8.71
N ALA A 346 12.20 6.16 8.44
CA ALA A 346 13.63 6.37 8.43
C ALA A 346 14.19 6.32 9.87
N PRO A 347 15.35 5.66 10.12
CA PRO A 347 16.02 5.77 11.40
C PRO A 347 16.26 7.25 11.68
N LEU A 348 15.97 7.66 12.91
CA LEU A 348 16.21 9.04 13.28
C LEU A 348 17.69 9.19 13.63
N SER A 349 18.32 10.26 13.16
CA SER A 349 19.61 10.70 13.69
C SER A 349 19.48 11.03 15.18
N VAL A 350 20.62 11.25 15.85
CA VAL A 350 20.67 11.65 17.27
C VAL A 350 19.77 12.88 17.57
N ASN A 351 19.49 13.70 16.56
CA ASN A 351 18.65 14.90 16.64
C ASN A 351 17.20 14.70 16.15
N GLY A 352 16.75 13.46 15.90
CA GLY A 352 15.37 13.16 15.58
C GLY A 352 14.97 13.29 14.10
N LEU A 353 15.94 13.24 13.16
CA LEU A 353 15.67 13.43 11.73
C LEU A 353 15.85 12.17 10.88
N PRO A 354 15.03 11.97 9.82
CA PRO A 354 15.13 10.84 8.92
C PRO A 354 16.54 10.64 8.33
N MET A 355 17.13 9.47 8.55
CA MET A 355 18.35 9.01 7.87
C MET A 355 18.00 8.10 6.70
N GLU A 356 18.59 8.37 5.54
CA GLU A 356 18.53 7.49 4.38
C GLU A 356 19.50 6.31 4.57
N ILE A 357 19.06 5.10 4.21
CA ILE A 357 19.90 3.90 4.19
C ILE A 357 20.11 3.54 2.73
N GLU A 358 21.33 3.66 2.25
CA GLU A 358 21.71 3.34 0.88
C GLU A 358 22.94 2.43 0.83
N ARG A 359 23.10 1.71 -0.29
CA ARG A 359 24.39 1.14 -0.68
C ARG A 359 24.85 1.72 -2.00
N LYS A 360 26.16 1.86 -2.11
CA LYS A 360 26.84 2.46 -3.26
C LYS A 360 27.89 1.49 -3.79
N TYR A 361 27.90 1.30 -5.10
CA TYR A 361 28.85 0.42 -5.78
C TYR A 361 29.59 1.16 -6.86
N LEU A 362 30.89 0.89 -6.96
CA LEU A 362 31.72 1.31 -8.08
C LEU A 362 31.47 0.34 -9.24
N LEU A 363 31.20 0.89 -10.43
CA LEU A 363 31.05 0.11 -11.66
C LEU A 363 32.20 0.37 -12.61
N ARG A 364 32.61 -0.70 -13.32
CA ARG A 364 33.64 -0.63 -14.36
C ARG A 364 33.17 0.12 -15.61
N ALA A 365 31.86 0.08 -15.88
CA ALA A 365 31.21 0.80 -16.97
C ALA A 365 29.70 0.91 -16.73
N CYS A 366 29.03 1.83 -17.43
CA CYS A 366 27.58 1.93 -17.40
C CYS A 366 26.92 0.76 -18.13
N PRO A 367 26.07 -0.05 -17.47
CA PRO A 367 25.41 -1.20 -18.08
C PRO A 367 24.49 -0.80 -19.26
N PRO A 368 24.38 -1.62 -20.33
CA PRO A 368 23.49 -1.35 -21.45
C PRO A 368 22.02 -1.18 -21.03
N ALA A 369 21.57 -1.96 -20.04
CA ALA A 369 20.21 -1.85 -19.51
C ALA A 369 19.91 -0.47 -18.89
N ALA A 370 20.91 0.17 -18.29
CA ALA A 370 20.77 1.53 -17.78
C ALA A 370 20.70 2.54 -18.92
N ARG A 371 21.60 2.44 -19.92
CA ARG A 371 21.62 3.32 -21.12
C ARG A 371 20.35 3.24 -21.97
N ALA A 372 19.57 2.16 -21.85
CA ALA A 372 18.29 2.02 -22.54
C ALA A 372 17.16 2.86 -21.93
N VAL A 373 17.34 3.40 -20.72
CA VAL A 373 16.39 4.29 -20.06
C VAL A 373 16.81 5.76 -20.30
N PRO A 374 15.87 6.68 -20.55
CA PRO A 374 16.22 8.09 -20.67
C PRO A 374 16.87 8.63 -19.39
N PRO A 375 18.01 9.35 -19.47
CA PRO A 375 18.68 9.87 -18.30
C PRO A 375 17.98 11.11 -17.74
N ILE A 376 18.17 11.33 -16.44
CA ILE A 376 17.98 12.64 -15.80
C ILE A 376 19.35 13.31 -15.76
N ARG A 377 19.52 14.42 -16.48
CA ARG A 377 20.73 15.24 -16.39
C ARG A 377 20.72 15.98 -15.06
N ILE A 378 21.76 15.79 -14.26
CA ILE A 378 21.90 16.42 -12.95
C ILE A 378 23.14 17.29 -12.94
N GLU A 379 22.95 18.55 -12.57
CA GLU A 379 24.04 19.47 -12.24
C GLU A 379 23.87 19.90 -10.79
N GLN A 380 24.93 19.74 -10.03
CA GLN A 380 24.92 20.04 -8.61
C GLN A 380 26.18 20.81 -8.22
N GLY A 381 26.02 21.72 -7.28
CA GLY A 381 27.09 22.61 -6.84
C GLY A 381 26.93 22.92 -5.36
N TRP A 382 28.05 23.05 -4.66
CA TRP A 382 28.06 23.35 -3.23
C TRP A 382 28.46 24.80 -3.03
N LEU A 383 27.70 25.51 -2.20
CA LEU A 383 28.08 26.86 -1.80
C LEU A 383 29.22 26.79 -0.77
N PRO A 384 30.12 27.78 -0.77
CA PRO A 384 31.15 27.88 0.26
C PRO A 384 30.51 28.06 1.63
N GLY A 385 30.94 27.26 2.60
CA GLY A 385 30.41 27.28 3.96
C GLY A 385 31.12 26.28 4.86
N GLN A 386 31.45 26.71 6.07
CA GLN A 386 32.11 25.86 7.07
C GLN A 386 31.08 25.17 7.97
N VAL A 387 30.14 25.93 8.53
CA VAL A 387 29.12 25.44 9.47
C VAL A 387 27.87 24.93 8.74
N LEU A 388 27.39 25.69 7.75
CA LEU A 388 26.25 25.34 6.91
C LEU A 388 26.78 24.79 5.58
N LYS A 389 26.45 23.54 5.26
CA LYS A 389 26.78 22.95 3.97
C LYS A 389 25.55 22.99 3.08
N GLU A 390 25.61 23.76 2.00
CA GLU A 390 24.48 23.95 1.11
C GLU A 390 24.78 23.41 -0.29
N ARG A 391 23.83 22.66 -0.86
CA ARG A 391 23.89 22.11 -2.20
C ARG A 391 22.74 22.67 -3.05
N LEU A 392 23.07 23.21 -4.21
CA LEU A 392 22.12 23.50 -5.27
C LEU A 392 22.11 22.36 -6.28
N ARG A 393 20.94 22.00 -6.79
CA ARG A 393 20.79 20.94 -7.80
C ARG A 393 19.77 21.34 -8.86
N ARG A 394 20.19 21.31 -10.13
CA ARG A 394 19.34 21.35 -11.31
C ARG A 394 19.16 19.94 -11.86
N ARG A 395 17.91 19.54 -12.12
CA ARG A 395 17.57 18.29 -12.81
C ARG A 395 16.84 18.62 -14.11
N THR A 396 17.30 18.06 -15.22
CA THR A 396 16.61 18.13 -16.52
C THR A 396 16.20 16.72 -16.90
N ALA A 397 14.89 16.48 -16.99
CA ALA A 397 14.34 15.21 -17.42
C ALA A 397 14.37 15.07 -18.95
N ALA A 398 14.11 13.86 -19.44
CA ALA A 398 14.16 13.55 -20.86
C ALA A 398 13.10 14.28 -21.71
N ASP A 399 11.98 14.67 -21.10
CA ASP A 399 10.93 15.48 -21.73
C ASP A 399 11.27 16.98 -21.79
N GLY A 400 12.46 17.37 -21.32
CA GLY A 400 12.93 18.75 -21.26
C GLY A 400 12.48 19.53 -20.03
N SER A 401 11.66 18.93 -19.15
CA SER A 401 11.27 19.59 -17.90
C SER A 401 12.47 19.80 -16.97
N VAL A 402 12.51 20.96 -16.31
CA VAL A 402 13.61 21.36 -15.42
C VAL A 402 13.08 21.62 -14.03
N SER A 403 13.74 21.06 -13.01
CA SER A 403 13.48 21.34 -11.59
C SER A 403 14.75 21.75 -10.88
N TYR A 404 14.62 22.62 -9.89
CA TYR A 404 15.71 23.14 -9.09
C TYR A 404 15.45 22.86 -7.61
N TRP A 405 16.51 22.48 -6.92
CA TRP A 405 16.47 22.08 -5.53
C TRP A 405 17.60 22.74 -4.77
N ARG A 406 17.34 23.05 -3.51
CA ARG A 406 18.30 23.54 -2.54
C ARG A 406 18.28 22.59 -1.35
N THR A 407 19.46 22.15 -0.92
CA THR A 407 19.60 21.23 0.21
C THR A 407 20.55 21.83 1.21
N MET A 408 20.08 22.06 2.43
CA MET A 408 20.87 22.55 3.55
C MET A 408 21.16 21.39 4.49
N LYS A 409 22.43 21.19 4.82
CA LYS A 409 22.89 20.24 5.83
C LYS A 409 23.43 21.00 7.03
N LEU A 410 22.83 20.80 8.21
CA LEU A 410 23.21 21.46 9.45
C LEU A 410 23.74 20.44 10.46
N GLY A 411 24.83 20.77 11.16
CA GLY A 411 25.39 19.96 12.25
C GLY A 411 26.62 19.11 11.87
N PRO A 412 27.23 18.43 12.86
CA PRO A 412 28.42 17.60 12.68
C PRO A 412 28.13 16.41 11.76
N ALA A 413 29.14 15.90 11.05
CA ALA A 413 28.99 14.80 10.07
C ALA A 413 28.30 13.54 10.63
N GLU A 414 28.46 13.30 11.92
CA GLU A 414 27.92 12.16 12.66
C GLU A 414 26.42 12.30 12.99
N ALA A 415 25.86 13.52 12.92
CA ALA A 415 24.45 13.80 13.17
C ALA A 415 23.99 15.08 12.43
N ARG A 416 23.67 14.94 11.13
CA ARG A 416 23.24 16.06 10.28
C ARG A 416 21.72 16.14 10.12
N VAL A 417 21.23 17.38 10.16
CA VAL A 417 19.90 17.77 9.71
C VAL A 417 19.96 18.02 8.21
N GLU A 418 19.13 17.36 7.41
CA GLU A 418 19.01 17.65 5.98
C GLU A 418 17.64 18.24 5.68
N VAL A 419 17.62 19.45 5.11
CA VAL A 419 16.42 20.11 4.62
C VAL A 419 16.57 20.26 3.11
N GLU A 420 15.75 19.56 2.34
CA GLU A 420 15.68 19.70 0.87
C GLU A 420 14.38 20.41 0.47
N GLU A 421 14.51 21.48 -0.30
CA GLU A 421 13.40 22.33 -0.76
C GLU A 421 13.52 22.62 -2.24
N THR A 422 12.38 22.88 -2.89
CA THR A 422 12.37 23.37 -4.28
C THR A 422 12.84 24.82 -4.31
N CYS A 423 13.60 25.16 -5.35
CA CYS A 423 14.20 26.49 -5.52
C CYS A 423 13.63 27.16 -6.80
N PRO A 424 13.25 28.44 -6.78
CA PRO A 424 12.91 29.17 -7.99
C PRO A 424 14.11 29.25 -8.96
N PRO A 425 13.89 29.22 -10.29
CA PRO A 425 14.96 29.28 -11.29
C PRO A 425 15.87 30.51 -11.15
N GLU A 426 15.30 31.66 -10.79
CA GLU A 426 15.99 32.95 -10.66
C GLU A 426 16.94 32.92 -9.46
N LEU A 427 16.49 32.35 -8.34
CA LEU A 427 17.29 32.17 -7.14
C LEU A 427 18.43 31.16 -7.39
N PHE A 428 18.12 30.03 -8.03
CA PHE A 428 19.13 29.05 -8.42
C PHE A 428 20.21 29.69 -9.28
N THR A 429 19.83 30.45 -10.32
CA THR A 429 20.77 31.08 -11.24
C THR A 429 21.70 32.06 -10.52
N SER A 430 21.15 32.87 -9.61
CA SER A 430 21.91 33.84 -8.82
C SER A 430 22.94 33.16 -7.91
N LEU A 431 22.55 32.06 -7.25
CA LEU A 431 23.44 31.33 -6.33
C LEU A 431 24.39 30.36 -7.05
N TRP A 432 24.02 29.87 -8.23
CA TRP A 432 24.80 28.88 -8.97
C TRP A 432 26.21 29.37 -9.24
N GLU A 433 26.40 30.64 -9.57
CA GLU A 433 27.71 31.25 -9.83
C GLU A 433 28.70 31.10 -8.67
N LEU A 434 28.19 31.09 -7.43
CA LEU A 434 29.00 30.93 -6.22
C LEU A 434 29.52 29.49 -6.03
N THR A 435 28.95 28.52 -6.74
CA THR A 435 29.35 27.10 -6.64
C THR A 435 30.52 26.74 -7.55
N ARG A 436 31.08 27.67 -8.34
CA ARG A 436 32.09 27.37 -9.39
C ARG A 436 33.25 26.49 -8.94
N ALA A 437 33.70 26.64 -7.69
CA ALA A 437 34.80 25.87 -7.13
C ALA A 437 34.42 24.42 -6.76
N ALA A 438 33.13 24.11 -6.62
CA ALA A 438 32.65 22.81 -6.18
C ALA A 438 31.39 22.37 -6.95
N ARG A 439 31.58 21.73 -8.12
CA ARG A 439 30.48 21.26 -8.98
C ARG A 439 30.66 19.80 -9.41
N VAL A 440 29.54 19.15 -9.66
CA VAL A 440 29.46 17.84 -10.30
C VAL A 440 28.38 17.85 -11.37
N ARG A 441 28.67 17.20 -12.50
CA ARG A 441 27.70 16.92 -13.56
C ARG A 441 27.60 15.42 -13.79
N LYS A 442 26.38 14.89 -13.87
CA LYS A 442 26.14 13.47 -14.13
C LYS A 442 24.85 13.23 -14.90
N ASP A 443 24.82 12.13 -15.64
CA ASP A 443 23.59 11.53 -16.15
C ASP A 443 23.17 10.40 -15.21
N ARG A 444 21.98 10.54 -14.61
CA ARG A 444 21.40 9.53 -13.72
C ARG A 444 20.37 8.69 -14.48
N TYR A 445 20.62 7.39 -14.56
CA TYR A 445 19.69 6.41 -15.10
C TYR A 445 18.96 5.72 -13.95
N VAL A 446 17.64 5.82 -13.93
CA VAL A 446 16.80 5.25 -12.88
C VAL A 446 16.21 3.94 -13.39
N VAL A 447 16.70 2.81 -12.88
CA VAL A 447 16.36 1.46 -13.37
C VAL A 447 15.60 0.70 -12.29
N PRO A 448 14.26 0.53 -12.40
CA PRO A 448 13.50 -0.32 -11.50
C PRO A 448 13.91 -1.78 -11.63
N HIS A 449 14.22 -2.45 -10.52
CA HIS A 449 14.49 -3.88 -10.51
C HIS A 449 13.95 -4.56 -9.25
N GLY A 450 12.87 -5.31 -9.42
CA GLY A 450 12.26 -6.14 -8.38
C GLY A 450 11.63 -5.31 -7.26
N ALA A 451 12.38 -5.13 -6.17
CA ALA A 451 11.96 -4.42 -4.97
C ALA A 451 12.53 -3.01 -4.85
N HIS A 452 13.57 -2.73 -5.62
CA HIS A 452 14.39 -1.56 -5.49
C HIS A 452 14.42 -0.80 -6.80
N THR A 453 14.74 0.48 -6.69
CA THR A 453 15.11 1.31 -7.82
C THR A 453 16.60 1.55 -7.73
N TRP A 454 17.32 1.23 -8.80
CA TRP A 454 18.75 1.46 -8.90
C TRP A 454 19.00 2.77 -9.62
N GLU A 455 19.83 3.64 -9.04
CA GLU A 455 20.27 4.88 -9.67
C GLU A 455 21.70 4.67 -10.17
N ILE A 456 21.88 4.68 -11.50
CA ILE A 456 23.19 4.58 -12.12
C ILE A 456 23.65 5.97 -12.52
N ASP A 457 24.64 6.49 -11.83
CA ASP A 457 25.24 7.79 -12.08
C ASP A 457 26.46 7.66 -12.98
N VAL A 458 26.37 8.22 -14.18
CA VAL A 458 27.50 8.38 -15.09
C VAL A 458 27.98 9.82 -14.98
N PHE A 459 29.14 10.01 -14.37
CA PHE A 459 29.72 11.35 -14.21
C PHE A 459 30.23 11.86 -15.56
N LEU A 460 30.01 13.14 -15.82
CA LEU A 460 30.34 13.79 -17.11
C LEU A 460 31.64 14.58 -17.05
N ASP A 461 32.12 14.85 -15.84
CA ASP A 461 33.33 15.60 -15.54
C ASP A 461 34.52 14.69 -15.18
N ARG A 462 34.30 13.39 -15.06
CA ARG A 462 35.30 12.37 -14.73
C ARG A 462 34.85 10.99 -15.19
N GLU A 463 35.78 10.09 -15.46
CA GLU A 463 35.49 8.69 -15.77
C GLU A 463 35.10 7.92 -14.49
N LEU A 464 33.86 8.11 -14.05
CA LEU A 464 33.31 7.45 -12.87
C LEU A 464 31.87 7.02 -13.14
N VAL A 465 31.56 5.79 -12.76
CA VAL A 465 30.20 5.26 -12.75
C VAL A 465 29.88 4.68 -11.38
N LEU A 466 28.80 5.16 -10.78
CA LEU A 466 28.33 4.69 -9.49
C LEU A 466 26.92 4.12 -9.62
N ALA A 467 26.65 3.02 -8.91
CA ALA A 467 25.31 2.51 -8.69
C ALA A 467 24.90 2.76 -7.25
N GLU A 468 23.80 3.46 -7.05
CA GLU A 468 23.18 3.68 -5.74
C GLU A 468 21.87 2.89 -5.67
N VAL A 469 21.59 2.33 -4.49
CA VAL A 469 20.31 1.68 -4.21
C VAL A 469 19.88 1.99 -2.78
N GLU A 470 18.66 2.50 -2.65
CA GLU A 470 18.04 2.70 -1.35
C GLU A 470 17.51 1.40 -0.75
N LEU A 471 17.76 1.23 0.54
CA LEU A 471 17.39 0.05 1.32
C LEU A 471 16.39 0.37 2.42
N GLY A 472 15.63 -0.65 2.78
CA GLY A 472 14.80 -0.62 3.96
C GLY A 472 15.54 -0.94 5.26
N ASP A 473 16.72 -1.53 5.19
CA ASP A 473 17.50 -1.87 6.37
C ASP A 473 18.99 -1.91 6.00
N VAL A 474 19.87 -1.53 6.93
CA VAL A 474 21.33 -1.59 6.69
C VAL A 474 21.78 -3.03 6.44
N ASN A 475 21.08 -4.01 7.02
CA ASN A 475 21.30 -5.44 6.85
C ASN A 475 20.41 -6.07 5.77
N GLU A 476 19.66 -5.27 4.98
CA GLU A 476 18.86 -5.83 3.91
C GLU A 476 19.77 -6.59 2.93
N ALA A 477 19.47 -7.88 2.73
CA ALA A 477 20.19 -8.70 1.77
C ALA A 477 19.77 -8.30 0.36
N ILE A 478 20.69 -7.69 -0.39
CA ILE A 478 20.46 -7.30 -1.78
C ILE A 478 20.90 -8.44 -2.70
N THR A 479 20.00 -8.86 -3.58
CA THR A 479 20.39 -9.67 -4.74
C THR A 479 20.76 -8.73 -5.88
N LEU A 480 22.01 -8.78 -6.32
CA LEU A 480 22.48 -7.95 -7.44
C LEU A 480 21.72 -8.33 -8.72
N PRO A 481 21.18 -7.35 -9.47
CA PRO A 481 20.51 -7.63 -10.73
C PRO A 481 21.47 -8.30 -11.74
N PRO A 482 21.02 -9.28 -12.53
CA PRO A 482 21.87 -9.93 -13.54
C PRO A 482 22.43 -8.96 -14.58
N TRP A 483 21.74 -7.84 -14.85
CA TRP A 483 22.21 -6.80 -15.77
C TRP A 483 23.28 -5.89 -15.17
N LEU A 484 23.38 -5.81 -13.83
CA LEU A 484 24.33 -4.96 -13.11
C LEU A 484 25.57 -5.75 -12.66
N ALA A 485 25.37 -6.98 -12.20
CA ALA A 485 26.42 -7.81 -11.60
C ALA A 485 27.71 -7.94 -12.43
N PRO A 486 27.69 -8.08 -13.78
CA PRO A 486 28.91 -8.16 -14.59
C PRO A 486 29.76 -6.87 -14.60
N TYR A 487 29.15 -5.73 -14.28
CA TYR A 487 29.79 -4.42 -14.31
C TYR A 487 30.26 -3.95 -12.92
N LEU A 488 29.84 -4.65 -11.87
CA LEU A 488 30.18 -4.31 -10.49
C LEU A 488 31.66 -4.56 -10.24
N GLU A 489 32.35 -3.55 -9.74
CA GLU A 489 33.73 -3.67 -9.32
C GLU A 489 33.81 -4.00 -7.83
N ARG A 490 33.21 -3.15 -6.98
CA ARG A 490 33.16 -3.33 -5.53
C ARG A 490 32.12 -2.43 -4.86
N ASP A 491 31.80 -2.75 -3.62
CA ASP A 491 31.03 -1.89 -2.70
C ASP A 491 31.94 -0.73 -2.25
N VAL A 492 31.41 0.50 -2.30
CA VAL A 492 32.05 1.76 -1.86
C VAL A 492 31.16 2.50 -0.85
N THR A 493 30.21 1.80 -0.23
CA THR A 493 29.28 2.37 0.76
C THR A 493 30.07 2.96 1.93
N GLY A 494 29.79 4.22 2.26
CA GLY A 494 30.45 4.92 3.36
C GLY A 494 31.86 5.42 3.06
N GLU A 495 32.43 5.18 1.87
CA GLU A 495 33.75 5.70 1.50
C GLU A 495 33.66 7.18 1.10
N PRO A 496 34.29 8.12 1.86
CA PRO A 496 34.13 9.55 1.61
C PRO A 496 34.56 10.00 0.20
N ALA A 497 35.54 9.32 -0.40
CA ALA A 497 36.02 9.60 -1.75
C ALA A 497 34.93 9.52 -2.83
N TYR A 498 33.83 8.79 -2.58
CA TYR A 498 32.71 8.63 -3.51
C TYR A 498 31.46 9.41 -3.09
N PHE A 499 31.60 10.35 -2.14
CA PHE A 499 30.53 11.27 -1.79
C PHE A 499 30.49 12.42 -2.79
N ASN A 500 29.28 12.79 -3.25
CA ASN A 500 29.08 13.82 -4.26
C ASN A 500 29.76 15.17 -3.88
N ALA A 501 29.78 15.54 -2.60
CA ALA A 501 30.44 16.76 -2.12
C ALA A 501 31.97 16.69 -2.26
N VAL A 502 32.57 15.55 -1.91
CA VAL A 502 34.02 15.33 -2.02
C VAL A 502 34.43 15.26 -3.48
N LEU A 503 33.65 14.56 -4.32
CA LEU A 503 33.86 14.50 -5.76
C LEU A 503 33.77 15.88 -6.43
N ALA A 504 32.96 16.79 -5.87
CA ALA A 504 32.88 18.17 -6.33
C ALA A 504 34.12 19.00 -5.99
N GLY A 505 34.94 18.57 -5.02
CA GLY A 505 36.00 19.38 -4.42
C GLY A 505 35.49 20.34 -3.34
N ALA A 506 34.30 20.11 -2.77
CA ALA A 506 33.84 20.89 -1.63
C ALA A 506 34.71 20.57 -0.40
N GLU A 507 35.21 21.59 0.29
CA GLU A 507 35.94 21.40 1.54
C GLU A 507 35.06 20.66 2.58
N PRO A 508 35.61 19.65 3.29
CA PRO A 508 34.86 18.81 4.24
C PRO A 508 33.95 19.55 5.22
#